data_AF-A0A0C9TDB3-F1
#
_entry.id   AF-A0A0C9TDB3-F1
#
_cell.length_a   1.000
_cell.length_b   1.000
_cell.length_c   1.000
_cell.angle_alpha   90.00
_cell.angle_beta   90.00
_cell.angle_gamma   90.00
#
_symmetry.space_group_name_H-M   'P 1'
#
loop_
_entity.id
_entity.type
_entity.pdbx_description
1 polymer ?
#
loop_
_entity_poly.entity_id
_entity_poly.type
_entity_poly.pdbx_seq_one_letter_code
_entity_poly.pdbx_strand_id
1 'polypeptide(L)'
;MNLQSTEYSDHKGFAEDLTEGKFSFPIVHGVRADEGNRVIMNVLQKRPTTPTLKHHTIAHLRDKTRSFDHTLKVMKAFEQEVRQEIARLGGNDRLEAIFAALHVEGDAEVDAT
;
A
#
# COMPACT_ATOMS: atom_id res chain seq x y z
N MET A 1 -4.39 2.69 3.16
CA MET A 1 -3.83 1.33 2.91
C MET A 1 -3.64 0.60 4.25
N ASN A 2 -3.84 -0.73 4.33
CA ASN A 2 -3.75 -1.50 5.60
C ASN A 2 -2.40 -1.32 6.34
N LEU A 3 -1.31 -1.15 5.58
CA LEU A 3 0.03 -0.91 6.13
C LEU A 3 0.33 0.57 6.48
N GLN A 4 -0.57 1.50 6.13
CA GLN A 4 -0.43 2.93 6.39
C GLN A 4 -1.51 3.51 7.32
N SER A 5 -2.54 2.73 7.69
CA SER A 5 -3.61 3.24 8.55
C SER A 5 -3.03 3.66 9.91
N THR A 6 -3.07 4.97 10.19
CA THR A 6 -2.70 5.59 11.46
C THR A 6 -3.79 5.45 12.51
N GLU A 7 -4.88 4.72 12.24
CA GLU A 7 -5.87 4.37 13.23
C GLU A 7 -5.28 3.38 14.24
N TYR A 8 -4.57 3.97 15.20
CA TYR A 8 -4.32 3.48 16.55
C TYR A 8 -3.90 2.02 16.65
N SER A 9 -2.58 1.87 16.75
CA SER A 9 -1.72 0.91 17.46
C SER A 9 -2.30 -0.13 18.44
N ASP A 10 -3.59 -0.07 18.80
CA ASP A 10 -4.26 -0.88 19.81
C ASP A 10 -5.43 -1.73 19.27
N HIS A 11 -5.80 -1.61 17.99
CA HIS A 11 -6.89 -2.41 17.41
C HIS A 11 -6.40 -3.48 16.43
N LYS A 12 -7.03 -4.66 16.55
CA LYS A 12 -6.97 -5.79 15.61
C LYS A 12 -7.01 -5.25 14.15
N GLY A 13 -5.95 -5.49 13.38
CA GLY A 13 -5.87 -5.07 11.96
C GLY A 13 -4.57 -4.35 11.57
N PHE A 14 -3.83 -3.76 12.52
CA PHE A 14 -2.58 -3.05 12.17
C PHE A 14 -1.53 -3.98 11.55
N ALA A 15 -1.20 -3.71 10.29
CA ALA A 15 -0.26 -4.48 9.47
C ALA A 15 -0.49 -6.00 9.59
N GLU A 16 -1.75 -6.41 9.52
CA GLU A 16 -2.16 -7.82 9.62
C GLU A 16 -1.46 -8.69 8.57
N ASP A 17 -1.22 -8.14 7.37
CA ASP A 17 -0.41 -8.79 6.33
C ASP A 17 0.96 -9.29 6.87
N LEU A 18 1.61 -8.55 7.78
CA LEU A 18 2.88 -8.96 8.38
C LEU A 18 2.71 -10.10 9.39
N THR A 19 1.60 -10.11 10.14
CA THR A 19 1.29 -11.18 11.10
C THR A 19 0.87 -12.46 10.38
N GLU A 20 0.14 -12.37 9.28
CA GLU A 20 -0.22 -13.51 8.44
C GLU A 20 0.98 -14.04 7.63
N GLY A 21 2.01 -13.22 7.42
CA GLY A 21 3.13 -13.52 6.52
C GLY A 21 2.73 -13.42 5.05
N LYS A 22 1.81 -12.51 4.72
CA LYS A 22 1.22 -12.32 3.40
C LYS A 22 2.11 -11.47 2.50
N PHE A 23 2.21 -11.89 1.25
CA PHE A 23 2.90 -11.17 0.19
C PHE A 23 1.92 -10.24 -0.54
N SER A 24 1.44 -9.21 0.15
CA SER A 24 0.62 -8.17 -0.48
C SER A 24 1.45 -7.30 -1.45
N PHE A 25 0.80 -6.56 -2.33
CA PHE A 25 1.46 -5.79 -3.39
C PHE A 25 2.63 -4.90 -2.91
N PRO A 26 2.47 -4.03 -1.89
CA PRO A 26 3.59 -3.24 -1.36
C PRO A 26 4.70 -4.10 -0.74
N ILE A 27 4.38 -5.27 -0.18
CA ILE A 27 5.36 -6.20 0.38
C ILE A 27 6.20 -6.86 -0.71
N VAL A 28 5.55 -7.33 -1.78
CA VAL A 28 6.23 -7.91 -2.95
C VAL A 28 7.14 -6.88 -3.59
N HIS A 29 6.68 -5.64 -3.76
CA HIS A 29 7.51 -4.56 -4.25
C HIS A 29 8.72 -4.33 -3.32
N GLY A 30 8.50 -4.19 -2.02
CA GLY A 30 9.57 -3.94 -1.07
C GLY A 30 10.65 -5.02 -1.06
N VAL A 31 10.27 -6.30 -1.13
CA VAL A 31 11.24 -7.42 -1.19
C VAL A 31 12.09 -7.37 -2.46
N ARG A 32 11.52 -6.93 -3.59
CA ARG A 32 12.22 -6.86 -4.89
C ARG A 32 13.00 -5.55 -5.07
N ALA A 33 12.58 -4.48 -4.42
CA ALA A 33 13.23 -3.17 -4.52
C ALA A 33 14.58 -3.13 -3.78
N ASP A 34 14.79 -4.01 -2.80
CA ASP A 34 16.05 -4.12 -2.05
C ASP A 34 16.38 -5.61 -1.78
N GLU A 35 16.76 -6.34 -2.85
CA GLU A 35 17.01 -7.79 -2.79
C GLU A 35 18.15 -8.20 -1.85
N GLY A 36 19.09 -7.29 -1.58
CA GLY A 36 20.18 -7.50 -0.63
C GLY A 36 19.72 -7.43 0.84
N ASN A 37 18.55 -6.83 1.09
CA ASN A 37 18.06 -6.57 2.43
C ASN A 37 16.96 -7.55 2.84
N ARG A 38 17.28 -8.38 3.84
CA ARG A 38 16.39 -9.42 4.32
C ARG A 38 15.38 -8.96 5.39
N VAL A 39 15.28 -7.66 5.70
CA VAL A 39 14.40 -7.14 6.76
C VAL A 39 12.96 -7.60 6.55
N ILE A 40 12.37 -7.31 5.38
CA ILE A 40 10.97 -7.66 5.08
C ILE A 40 10.80 -9.18 5.12
N MET A 41 11.76 -9.93 4.57
CA MET A 41 11.64 -11.38 4.50
C MET A 41 11.73 -12.07 5.85
N ASN A 42 12.67 -11.64 6.69
CA ASN A 42 12.80 -12.15 8.03
C ASN A 42 11.58 -11.82 8.89
N VAL A 43 10.95 -10.67 8.66
CA VAL A 43 9.74 -10.27 9.39
C VAL A 43 8.55 -11.15 8.99
N LEU A 44 8.30 -11.35 7.70
CA LEU A 44 7.21 -12.20 7.22
C LEU A 44 7.34 -13.66 7.70
N GLN A 45 8.57 -14.18 7.76
CA GLN A 45 8.84 -15.51 8.31
C GLN A 45 8.54 -15.60 9.82
N LYS A 46 8.85 -14.54 10.56
CA LYS A 46 8.65 -14.49 12.02
C LYS A 46 7.20 -14.24 12.42
N ARG A 47 6.35 -13.77 11.50
CA ARG A 47 4.91 -13.50 11.75
C ARG A 47 4.69 -12.73 13.06
N PRO A 48 5.30 -11.55 13.22
CA PRO A 48 5.34 -10.88 14.51
C PRO A 48 3.94 -10.48 14.96
N THR A 49 3.69 -10.68 16.25
CA THR A 49 2.54 -10.12 16.96
C THR A 49 2.88 -8.79 17.63
N THR A 50 4.17 -8.52 17.88
CA THR A 50 4.62 -7.29 18.55
C THR A 50 4.64 -6.08 17.61
N PRO A 51 4.22 -4.89 18.09
CA PRO A 51 4.18 -3.69 17.26
C PRO A 51 5.56 -3.24 16.75
N THR A 52 6.63 -3.39 17.53
CA THR A 52 7.96 -2.84 17.19
C THR A 52 8.49 -3.33 15.84
N LEU A 53 8.41 -4.65 15.58
CA LEU A 53 8.85 -5.24 14.31
C LEU A 53 7.97 -4.80 13.14
N LYS A 54 6.67 -4.62 13.37
CA LYS A 54 5.74 -4.10 12.36
C LYS A 54 6.11 -2.67 11.97
N HIS A 55 6.32 -1.79 12.95
CA HIS A 55 6.70 -0.40 12.72
C HIS A 55 8.03 -0.29 11.95
N HIS A 56 9.05 -1.04 12.36
CA HIS A 56 10.34 -1.06 11.66
C HIS A 56 10.18 -1.49 10.19
N THR A 57 9.37 -2.50 9.92
CA THR A 57 9.14 -3.00 8.56
C THR A 57 8.34 -2.01 7.72
N ILE A 58 7.32 -1.37 8.31
CA ILE A 58 6.54 -0.32 7.66
C ILE A 58 7.41 0.88 7.33
N ALA A 59 8.28 1.33 8.23
CA ALA A 59 9.24 2.40 7.97
C ALA A 59 10.19 2.01 6.82
N HIS A 60 10.68 0.78 6.80
CA HIS A 60 11.50 0.30 5.68
C HIS A 60 10.74 0.28 4.34
N LEU A 61 9.46 -0.12 4.35
CA LEU A 61 8.59 -0.09 3.17
C LEU A 61 8.32 1.34 2.68
N ARG A 62 8.15 2.29 3.61
CA ARG A 62 7.90 3.71 3.32
C ARG A 62 9.15 4.42 2.83
N ASP A 63 10.21 4.38 3.62
CA ASP A 63 11.32 5.33 3.53
C ASP A 63 12.50 4.77 2.71
N LYS A 64 12.67 3.44 2.67
CA LYS A 64 13.81 2.81 1.98
C LYS A 64 13.43 2.29 0.60
N THR A 65 12.35 1.51 0.52
CA THR A 65 11.92 0.92 -0.75
C THR A 65 10.87 1.75 -1.48
N ARG A 66 10.35 2.82 -0.85
CA ARG A 66 9.26 3.67 -1.37
C ARG A 66 8.08 2.87 -1.93
N SER A 67 7.77 1.75 -1.27
CA SER A 67 6.78 0.77 -1.74
C SER A 67 5.35 1.29 -1.67
N PHE A 68 5.05 2.19 -0.73
CA PHE A 68 3.74 2.83 -0.67
C PHE A 68 3.53 3.80 -1.84
N ASP A 69 4.53 4.63 -2.13
CA ASP A 69 4.48 5.56 -3.28
C ASP A 69 4.35 4.79 -4.59
N HIS A 70 5.11 3.71 -4.76
CA HIS A 70 4.99 2.84 -5.91
C HIS A 70 3.57 2.27 -6.04
N THR A 71 3.00 1.79 -4.92
CA THR A 71 1.63 1.25 -4.91
C THR A 71 0.60 2.31 -5.26
N LEU A 72 0.70 3.52 -4.70
CA LEU A 72 -0.17 4.65 -5.05
C LEU A 72 -0.06 5.01 -6.53
N LYS A 73 1.15 5.03 -7.09
CA LYS A 73 1.39 5.30 -8.52
C LYS A 73 0.71 4.25 -9.40
N VAL A 74 0.85 2.97 -9.07
CA VAL A 74 0.20 1.88 -9.83
C VAL A 74 -1.32 1.95 -9.72
N MET A 75 -1.87 2.22 -8.53
CA MET A 75 -3.31 2.37 -8.35
C MET A 75 -3.88 3.54 -9.16
N LYS A 76 -3.17 4.69 -9.19
CA LYS A 76 -3.55 5.85 -10.02
C LYS A 76 -3.54 5.51 -11.51
N ALA A 77 -2.55 4.76 -11.98
CA ALA A 77 -2.49 4.31 -13.37
C ALA A 77 -3.67 3.39 -13.74
N PHE A 78 -3.97 2.40 -12.90
CA PHE A 78 -5.12 1.53 -13.12
C PHE A 78 -6.46 2.27 -13.06
N GLU A 79 -6.62 3.22 -12.15
CA GLU A 79 -7.84 4.05 -12.11
C GLU A 79 -7.99 4.85 -13.41
N GLN A 80 -6.91 5.44 -13.91
CA GLN A 80 -6.91 6.17 -15.18
C GLN A 80 -7.28 5.25 -16.36
N GLU A 81 -6.68 4.07 -16.45
CA GLU A 81 -6.98 3.07 -17.47
C GLU A 81 -8.45 2.66 -17.43
N VAL A 82 -9.00 2.40 -16.24
CA VAL A 82 -10.41 2.03 -16.11
C VAL A 82 -11.34 3.18 -16.52
N ARG A 83 -11.05 4.42 -16.11
CA ARG A 83 -11.84 5.59 -16.52
C ARG A 83 -11.81 5.79 -18.05
N GLN A 84 -10.64 5.59 -18.67
CA GLN A 84 -10.51 5.63 -20.13
C GLN A 84 -11.35 4.55 -20.81
N GLU A 85 -11.34 3.32 -20.29
CA GLU A 85 -12.14 2.22 -20.84
C GLU A 85 -13.64 2.43 -20.67
N ILE A 86 -14.09 2.99 -19.54
CA ILE A 86 -15.49 3.37 -19.33
C ILE A 86 -15.93 4.40 -20.38
N ALA A 87 -15.14 5.45 -20.58
CA ALA A 87 -15.41 6.47 -21.59
C ALA A 87 -15.43 5.87 -23.01
N ARG A 88 -14.46 5.00 -23.33
CA ARG A 88 -14.34 4.33 -24.63
C ARG A 88 -15.56 3.46 -24.96
N LEU A 89 -16.20 2.87 -23.95
CA LEU A 89 -17.36 2.00 -24.10
C LEU A 89 -18.72 2.73 -24.05
N GLY A 90 -18.71 4.08 -24.01
CA GLY A 90 -19.92 4.89 -24.03
C GLY A 90 -20.38 5.43 -22.66
N GLY A 91 -19.54 5.31 -21.63
CA GLY A 91 -19.79 5.87 -20.30
C GLY A 91 -20.67 5.02 -19.39
N ASN A 92 -20.50 5.18 -18.07
CA ASN A 92 -21.34 4.53 -17.05
C ASN A 92 -21.25 5.27 -15.70
N ASP A 93 -22.19 6.18 -15.45
CA ASP A 93 -22.20 7.03 -14.25
C ASP A 93 -22.19 6.23 -12.94
N ARG A 94 -22.85 5.08 -12.90
CA ARG A 94 -22.88 4.23 -11.70
C ARG A 94 -21.51 3.63 -11.41
N LEU A 95 -20.81 3.20 -12.46
CA LEU A 95 -19.48 2.63 -12.31
C LEU A 95 -18.46 3.72 -11.96
N GLU A 96 -18.58 4.91 -12.55
CA GLU A 96 -17.74 6.05 -12.17
C GLU A 96 -17.93 6.47 -10.72
N ALA A 97 -19.17 6.44 -10.21
CA ALA A 97 -19.46 6.70 -8.80
C ALA A 97 -18.81 5.66 -7.87
N ILE A 98 -18.79 4.37 -8.27
CA ILE A 98 -18.08 3.32 -7.51
C ILE A 98 -16.57 3.59 -7.49
N PHE A 99 -15.95 3.94 -8.63
CA PHE A 99 -14.52 4.26 -8.67
C PHE A 99 -14.18 5.53 -7.87
N ALA A 100 -15.04 6.54 -7.89
CA ALA A 100 -14.89 7.73 -7.05
C ALA A 100 -14.94 7.37 -5.55
N ALA A 101 -15.81 6.45 -5.15
CA ALA A 101 -15.89 5.98 -3.76
C ALA A 101 -14.71 5.09 -3.34
N LEU A 102 -14.07 4.40 -4.28
CA LEU A 102 -12.88 3.58 -4.04
C LEU A 102 -11.57 4.37 -4.09
N HIS A 103 -11.60 5.61 -4.58
CA HIS A 103 -10.42 6.47 -4.66
C HIS A 103 -9.87 6.75 -3.27
N VAL A 104 -8.55 6.65 -3.12
CA VAL A 104 -7.84 6.99 -1.89
C VAL A 104 -6.97 8.19 -2.20
N GLU A 105 -7.21 9.30 -1.50
CA GLU A 105 -6.30 10.44 -1.53
C GLU A 105 -4.91 9.96 -1.04
N GLY A 106 -3.91 10.05 -1.91
CA GLY A 106 -2.53 9.92 -1.45
C GLY A 106 -2.19 11.21 -0.73
N ASP A 107 -1.65 11.13 0.49
CA ASP A 107 -1.10 12.30 1.20
C ASP A 107 -0.26 13.08 0.19
N ALA A 108 -0.77 14.26 -0.19
CA ALA A 108 -0.01 15.17 -1.01
C ALA A 108 1.27 15.45 -0.22
N GLU A 109 2.43 15.13 -0.80
CA GLU A 109 3.68 15.76 -0.37
C GLU A 109 3.35 17.26 -0.32
N VAL A 110 3.30 17.80 0.89
CA VAL A 110 3.31 19.23 1.13
C VAL A 110 4.61 19.68 0.50
N ASP A 111 4.52 20.18 -0.72
CA ASP A 111 5.62 20.79 -1.44
C ASP A 111 6.04 21.99 -0.59
N ALA A 112 7.02 21.76 0.28
CA ALA A 112 7.66 22.81 1.06
C ALA A 112 8.57 23.55 0.08
N THR A 113 8.00 24.55 -0.59
CA THR A 113 8.75 25.66 -1.20
C THR A 113 8.59 26.91 -0.35
#